data_AF-A0A9W9TKA3-F1
#
_entry.id   AF-A0A9W9TKA3-F1
#
_cell.length_a   1.000
_cell.length_b   1.000
_cell.length_c   1.000
_cell.angle_alpha   90.00
_cell.angle_beta   90.00
_cell.angle_gamma   90.00
#
_symmetry.space_group_name_H-M   'P 1'
#
loop_
_entity.id
_entity.type
_entity.pdbx_description
1 polymer ?
#
loop_
_entity_poly.entity_id
_entity_poly.type
_entity_poly.pdbx_seq_one_letter_code
_entity_poly.pdbx_strand_id
1 'polypeptide(L)'
;MSASEESDDPNVVVIPVDDSLSDGNPETWPSNNAKWLYEEGDDTRWKEDLARLWVDMTGAREKATAKLPPKDVARNRYIFEPLCQEGPDYWRAWIMHMKKAYPEPVDIRVNQPLNKNWVFGNGLLDSYFVQVGLNATFIPRQGETVLWLREMNGKLEWNHETQTYQVRGHDGTWQGIPQWQAGIVTQTPVSEAKTIYPADIHEPTSDKALENITNTGFRIECLPDPIDDDKSFSKHVKYVPLKCIKPMNSWEIFLDKIPREKWHPTIEFALTSTGSFSMLHNQWFRGTWPNARIHSKGIWVGHELLAVRDTIRLKPFRLTLKDLENSTPEKKNDYPVTDVMAITDIWLEWEDCIDDPDADGYAKQVTAWIEGNVYTLDKDRMSRPCPFGDKPVEKLTNREVDCAFNQVGMWEYGDWYRLNGGKTCRITPGSVLGRCYEPVPTKLHFGSFNLDYDLQSVLKARNYSAQVDSRLPEGHSWFFGDNRVETLGLAEMNGIDVGPAAEVHQEPERWVAVLKINEGIHTSADVKNAGIGDVAKKGRPRKDLADIGKTSRLVSTGLGLEPETSAQTSVVESDSEDGLTAGELSKPIPFNNMSGVDRAVRYNDADNLQIVIDLNEDGDDEDYTEEDYE
;
A
#
# COMPACT_ATOMS: atom_id res chain seq x y z
N MET A 1 20.56 26.46 -6.36
CA MET A 1 20.08 27.81 -6.74
C MET A 1 20.26 28.06 -8.23
N SER A 2 19.35 27.52 -9.03
CA SER A 2 18.89 28.13 -10.29
C SER A 2 17.55 28.84 -10.00
N ALA A 3 17.12 29.75 -10.86
CA ALA A 3 15.72 30.16 -10.85
C ALA A 3 14.91 29.04 -11.53
N SER A 4 13.85 28.55 -10.88
CA SER A 4 12.89 27.65 -11.52
C SER A 4 12.23 28.37 -12.69
N GLU A 5 12.18 27.74 -13.85
CA GLU A 5 11.53 28.29 -15.03
C GLU A 5 10.02 28.53 -14.76
N GLU A 6 9.45 29.57 -15.35
CA GLU A 6 8.01 29.78 -15.30
C GLU A 6 7.31 28.65 -16.07
N SER A 7 6.18 28.16 -15.56
CA SER A 7 5.40 27.12 -16.26
C SER A 7 4.94 27.65 -17.62
N ASP A 8 5.42 27.04 -18.71
CA ASP A 8 5.01 27.32 -20.09
C ASP A 8 3.49 27.22 -20.30
N ASP A 9 2.78 26.43 -19.48
CA ASP A 9 1.33 26.56 -19.36
C ASP A 9 0.98 27.68 -18.35
N PRO A 10 0.43 28.82 -18.80
CA PRO A 10 0.04 29.91 -17.92
C PRO A 10 -1.12 29.52 -16.98
N ASN A 11 -1.72 28.34 -17.14
CA ASN A 11 -2.81 27.83 -16.31
C ASN A 11 -2.35 27.01 -15.10
N VAL A 12 -1.04 26.82 -14.90
CA VAL A 12 -0.50 26.07 -13.77
C VAL A 12 0.52 26.89 -12.98
N VAL A 13 0.43 26.84 -11.65
CA VAL A 13 1.41 27.47 -10.74
C VAL A 13 2.30 26.40 -10.11
N VAL A 14 3.60 26.48 -10.34
CA VAL A 14 4.60 25.65 -9.66
C VAL A 14 4.95 26.27 -8.32
N ILE A 15 4.89 25.50 -7.24
CA ILE A 15 5.26 25.93 -5.89
C ILE A 15 6.65 25.36 -5.58
N PRO A 16 7.74 26.16 -5.69
CA PRO A 16 9.09 25.66 -5.45
C PRO A 16 9.31 25.33 -3.97
N VAL A 17 9.89 24.15 -3.73
CA VAL A 17 10.34 23.66 -2.42
C VAL A 17 11.78 23.17 -2.56
N ASP A 18 12.60 23.41 -1.54
CA ASP A 18 13.99 22.97 -1.48
C ASP A 18 14.06 21.49 -1.00
N ASP A 19 13.41 20.60 -1.75
CA ASP A 19 13.40 19.15 -1.53
C ASP A 19 14.55 18.51 -2.35
N SER A 20 15.73 18.36 -1.75
CA SER A 20 16.86 17.63 -2.35
C SER A 20 16.59 16.12 -2.32
N LEU A 21 16.16 15.57 -3.45
CA LEU A 21 15.81 14.16 -3.62
C LEU A 21 17.05 13.32 -3.94
N SER A 22 17.11 12.08 -3.43
CA SER A 22 18.10 11.08 -3.85
C SER A 22 17.48 9.68 -3.97
N ASP A 23 17.98 8.99 -4.98
CA ASP A 23 18.00 7.53 -5.24
C ASP A 23 18.66 6.66 -4.16
N GLY A 24 19.31 7.27 -3.18
CA GLY A 24 19.98 6.61 -2.06
C GLY A 24 21.38 6.07 -2.39
N ASN A 25 22.01 5.39 -1.43
CA ASN A 25 23.28 4.68 -1.65
C ASN A 25 23.08 3.15 -1.78
N PRO A 26 23.25 2.56 -2.98
CA PRO A 26 23.16 1.11 -3.19
C PRO A 26 24.11 0.27 -2.32
N GLU A 27 25.24 0.80 -1.87
CA GLU A 27 26.16 0.10 -0.96
C GLU A 27 25.57 -0.13 0.45
N THR A 28 24.51 0.60 0.81
CA THR A 28 23.82 0.49 2.11
C THR A 28 22.58 -0.41 2.07
N TRP A 29 22.24 -0.98 0.92
CA TRP A 29 21.10 -1.87 0.79
C TRP A 29 21.41 -3.26 1.37
N PRO A 30 20.41 -4.01 1.89
CA PRO A 30 20.59 -5.38 2.37
C PRO A 30 21.16 -6.31 1.30
N SER A 31 22.49 -6.49 1.34
CA SER A 31 23.21 -7.32 0.38
C SER A 31 22.91 -8.80 0.61
N ASN A 32 22.80 -9.59 -0.48
CA ASN A 32 22.51 -11.03 -0.44
C ASN A 32 23.70 -11.85 0.12
N ASN A 33 23.99 -11.67 1.41
CA ASN A 33 24.96 -12.46 2.16
C ASN A 33 24.39 -13.86 2.40
N ALA A 34 24.92 -14.85 1.65
CA ALA A 34 24.47 -16.24 1.60
C ALA A 34 24.66 -17.07 2.90
N LYS A 35 24.62 -16.43 4.06
CA LYS A 35 24.88 -17.01 5.39
C LYS A 35 23.61 -17.38 6.16
N TRP A 36 22.45 -16.94 5.69
CA TRP A 36 21.13 -17.20 6.29
C TRP A 36 20.14 -17.84 5.30
N LEU A 37 20.65 -18.66 4.38
CA LEU A 37 19.82 -19.59 3.60
C LEU A 37 19.16 -20.60 4.56
N TYR A 38 17.89 -20.35 4.89
CA TYR A 38 17.01 -21.33 5.51
C TYR A 38 16.69 -22.42 4.49
N GLU A 39 16.76 -23.70 4.87
CA GLU A 39 16.49 -24.78 3.91
C GLU A 39 15.00 -24.82 3.52
N GLU A 40 14.74 -24.70 2.22
CA GLU A 40 13.40 -24.57 1.63
C GLU A 40 12.60 -25.88 1.72
N GLY A 41 11.26 -25.78 1.79
CA GLY A 41 10.37 -26.91 1.55
C GLY A 41 10.22 -27.18 0.04
N ASP A 42 10.18 -28.45 -0.39
CA ASP A 42 10.04 -28.81 -1.81
C ASP A 42 8.64 -28.49 -2.38
N ASP A 43 8.45 -27.21 -2.70
CA ASP A 43 7.24 -26.62 -3.27
C ASP A 43 7.19 -26.74 -4.82
N THR A 44 8.22 -27.34 -5.44
CA THR A 44 8.29 -27.62 -6.88
C THR A 44 7.01 -28.25 -7.42
N ARG A 45 6.37 -29.08 -6.60
CA ARG A 45 5.18 -29.84 -6.97
C ARG A 45 3.93 -29.00 -7.22
N TRP A 46 3.66 -27.95 -6.45
CA TRP A 46 2.50 -27.10 -6.75
C TRP A 46 2.75 -26.27 -8.01
N LYS A 47 3.99 -25.81 -8.20
CA LYS A 47 4.47 -25.10 -9.40
C LYS A 47 4.31 -26.01 -10.65
N GLU A 48 4.62 -27.31 -10.55
CA GLU A 48 4.37 -28.31 -11.61
C GLU A 48 2.87 -28.55 -11.89
N ASP A 49 2.05 -28.77 -10.86
CA ASP A 49 0.64 -29.14 -11.01
C ASP A 49 -0.21 -27.97 -11.56
N LEU A 50 0.12 -26.71 -11.22
CA LEU A 50 -0.53 -25.51 -11.78
C LEU A 50 -0.20 -25.31 -13.27
N ALA A 51 1.07 -25.49 -13.65
CA ALA A 51 1.51 -25.44 -15.05
C ALA A 51 0.87 -26.56 -15.90
N ARG A 52 0.72 -27.77 -15.33
CA ARG A 52 -0.03 -28.88 -15.97
C ARG A 52 -1.48 -28.51 -16.23
N LEU A 53 -2.17 -27.97 -15.21
CA LEU A 53 -3.58 -27.57 -15.33
C LEU A 53 -3.78 -26.59 -16.49
N TRP A 54 -2.90 -25.60 -16.62
CA TRP A 54 -2.94 -24.62 -17.71
C TRP A 54 -2.69 -25.25 -19.09
N VAL A 55 -1.69 -26.14 -19.23
CA VAL A 55 -1.37 -26.80 -20.51
C VAL A 55 -2.51 -27.71 -20.99
N ASP A 56 -3.14 -28.45 -20.08
CA ASP A 56 -4.25 -29.35 -20.41
C ASP A 56 -5.57 -28.54 -20.63
N MET A 57 -5.81 -27.42 -19.92
CA MET A 57 -6.97 -26.53 -20.18
C MET A 57 -6.89 -25.75 -21.50
N THR A 58 -5.69 -25.32 -21.93
CA THR A 58 -5.52 -24.48 -23.13
C THR A 58 -5.36 -25.27 -24.45
N GLY A 59 -5.26 -26.60 -24.36
CA GLY A 59 -4.96 -27.48 -25.49
C GLY A 59 -3.56 -27.24 -26.10
N ALA A 60 -2.66 -26.56 -25.39
CA ALA A 60 -1.31 -26.24 -25.88
C ALA A 60 -0.52 -27.50 -26.29
N ARG A 61 -0.80 -28.61 -25.59
CA ARG A 61 -0.23 -29.94 -25.80
C ARG A 61 -0.42 -30.52 -27.21
N GLU A 62 -1.52 -30.20 -27.89
CA GLU A 62 -1.76 -30.65 -29.28
C GLU A 62 -1.16 -29.67 -30.29
N LYS A 63 -1.26 -28.35 -30.01
CA LYS A 63 -0.71 -27.27 -30.85
C LYS A 63 0.81 -27.38 -31.05
N ALA A 64 1.54 -27.99 -30.12
CA ALA A 64 2.97 -28.29 -30.25
C ALA A 64 3.34 -29.18 -31.46
N THR A 65 2.37 -29.85 -32.10
CA THR A 65 2.58 -30.62 -33.34
C THR A 65 2.07 -29.93 -34.61
N ALA A 66 1.45 -28.74 -34.49
CA ALA A 66 1.07 -27.94 -35.63
C ALA A 66 2.31 -27.32 -36.31
N LYS A 67 2.27 -27.17 -37.64
CA LYS A 67 3.39 -26.62 -38.41
C LYS A 67 3.66 -25.17 -37.99
N LEU A 68 4.94 -24.86 -37.78
CA LEU A 68 5.44 -23.49 -37.65
C LEU A 68 4.87 -22.59 -38.78
N PRO A 69 4.47 -21.35 -38.48
CA PRO A 69 3.97 -20.41 -39.49
C PRO A 69 5.05 -20.05 -40.53
N PRO A 70 4.67 -19.50 -41.70
CA PRO A 70 5.61 -19.15 -42.77
C PRO A 70 6.73 -18.22 -42.29
N LYS A 71 7.98 -18.51 -42.71
CA LYS A 71 9.20 -17.88 -42.18
C LYS A 71 9.36 -16.38 -42.49
N ASP A 72 8.49 -15.83 -43.34
CA ASP A 72 8.65 -14.51 -43.95
C ASP A 72 7.67 -13.45 -43.40
N VAL A 73 6.86 -13.79 -42.39
CA VAL A 73 6.09 -12.79 -41.63
C VAL A 73 6.95 -12.21 -40.52
N ALA A 74 7.51 -11.03 -40.78
CA ALA A 74 8.09 -10.10 -39.81
C ALA A 74 9.01 -10.69 -38.72
N ARG A 75 10.24 -11.08 -39.11
CA ARG A 75 11.39 -11.21 -38.19
C ARG A 75 11.91 -9.86 -37.66
N ASN A 76 11.00 -8.92 -37.38
CA ASN A 76 11.27 -7.72 -36.58
C ASN A 76 11.00 -8.08 -35.12
N ARG A 77 11.88 -8.87 -34.50
CA ARG A 77 12.79 -8.33 -33.49
C ARG A 77 12.05 -7.57 -32.38
N TYR A 78 11.26 -8.30 -31.60
CA TYR A 78 11.22 -8.11 -30.14
C TYR A 78 12.57 -8.53 -29.53
N ILE A 79 13.64 -7.86 -29.95
CA ILE A 79 14.87 -7.77 -29.17
C ILE A 79 14.59 -6.62 -28.23
N PHE A 80 14.12 -6.94 -27.03
CA PHE A 80 14.01 -5.97 -25.94
C PHE A 80 15.41 -5.76 -25.35
N GLU A 81 16.27 -5.11 -26.15
CA GLU A 81 17.44 -4.40 -25.66
C GLU A 81 17.01 -2.94 -25.40
N PRO A 82 17.42 -2.31 -24.28
CA PRO A 82 18.30 -2.85 -23.25
C PRO A 82 17.61 -3.79 -22.25
N LEU A 83 18.43 -4.48 -21.45
CA LEU A 83 18.04 -5.43 -20.41
C LEU A 83 18.53 -4.94 -19.05
N CYS A 84 17.73 -5.12 -18.01
CA CYS A 84 18.11 -4.99 -16.62
C CYS A 84 18.11 -6.37 -15.91
N GLN A 85 18.40 -6.39 -14.61
CA GLN A 85 18.43 -7.62 -13.80
C GLN A 85 17.10 -8.40 -13.80
N GLU A 86 15.95 -7.73 -13.97
CA GLU A 86 14.63 -8.39 -14.00
C GLU A 86 14.19 -8.86 -15.40
N GLY A 87 14.89 -8.49 -16.47
CA GLY A 87 14.45 -8.73 -17.85
C GLY A 87 14.55 -7.46 -18.72
N PRO A 88 13.58 -7.20 -19.62
CA PRO A 88 13.53 -5.97 -20.42
C PRO A 88 13.53 -4.68 -19.60
N ASP A 89 14.46 -3.78 -19.89
CA ASP A 89 14.40 -2.39 -19.41
C ASP A 89 13.48 -1.57 -20.33
N TYR A 90 12.19 -1.59 -19.98
CA TYR A 90 11.16 -0.84 -20.68
C TYR A 90 11.35 0.68 -20.58
N TRP A 91 11.90 1.20 -19.46
CA TRP A 91 12.04 2.64 -19.24
C TRP A 91 13.11 3.22 -20.15
N ARG A 92 14.31 2.61 -20.20
CA ARG A 92 15.38 3.01 -21.13
C ARG A 92 14.99 2.76 -22.58
N ALA A 93 14.27 1.68 -22.88
CA ALA A 93 13.73 1.46 -24.23
C ALA A 93 12.78 2.59 -24.68
N TRP A 94 11.95 3.13 -23.76
CA TRP A 94 11.08 4.28 -24.04
C TRP A 94 11.87 5.60 -24.12
N ILE A 95 12.92 5.80 -23.33
CA ILE A 95 13.86 6.93 -23.47
C ILE A 95 14.56 6.92 -24.84
N MET A 96 15.12 5.77 -25.24
CA MET A 96 15.75 5.59 -26.56
C MET A 96 14.75 5.81 -27.71
N HIS A 97 13.50 5.39 -27.54
CA HIS A 97 12.43 5.65 -28.49
C HIS A 97 12.11 7.15 -28.58
N MET A 98 11.98 7.85 -27.45
CA MET A 98 11.74 9.30 -27.37
C MET A 98 12.86 10.10 -28.05
N LYS A 99 14.14 9.74 -27.80
CA LYS A 99 15.30 10.34 -28.47
C LYS A 99 15.25 10.18 -30.00
N LYS A 100 14.73 9.04 -30.48
CA LYS A 100 14.59 8.72 -31.90
C LYS A 100 13.35 9.39 -32.55
N ALA A 101 12.31 9.69 -31.76
CA ALA A 101 11.09 10.36 -32.22
C ALA A 101 11.23 11.89 -32.29
N TYR A 102 12.17 12.47 -31.53
CA TYR A 102 12.45 13.90 -31.48
C TYR A 102 12.50 14.56 -32.88
N PRO A 103 11.81 15.70 -33.11
CA PRO A 103 11.19 16.58 -32.12
C PRO A 103 9.76 16.20 -31.67
N GLU A 104 9.19 15.12 -32.19
CA GLU A 104 7.81 14.74 -31.86
C GLU A 104 7.68 14.23 -30.41
N PRO A 105 6.60 14.58 -29.69
CA PRO A 105 6.33 14.05 -28.35
C PRO A 105 5.91 12.58 -28.41
N VAL A 106 6.25 11.82 -27.36
CA VAL A 106 5.77 10.46 -27.15
C VAL A 106 4.64 10.45 -26.10
N ASP A 107 3.63 9.62 -26.32
CA ASP A 107 2.62 9.23 -25.34
C ASP A 107 2.46 7.71 -25.38
N ILE A 108 3.04 7.02 -24.40
CA ILE A 108 3.15 5.57 -24.34
C ILE A 108 2.42 5.07 -23.10
N ARG A 109 1.37 4.26 -23.28
CA ARG A 109 0.75 3.56 -22.16
C ARG A 109 1.72 2.53 -21.59
N VAL A 110 1.94 2.56 -20.28
CA VAL A 110 2.80 1.60 -19.58
C VAL A 110 2.23 0.19 -19.77
N ASN A 111 2.98 -0.65 -20.47
CA ASN A 111 2.66 -2.04 -20.73
C ASN A 111 3.98 -2.83 -20.74
N GLN A 112 4.17 -3.68 -19.74
CA GLN A 112 5.43 -4.38 -19.51
C GLN A 112 5.18 -5.90 -19.43
N PRO A 113 4.77 -6.56 -20.54
CA PRO A 113 4.29 -7.95 -20.53
C PRO A 113 5.37 -8.98 -20.17
N LEU A 114 6.65 -8.59 -20.15
CA LEU A 114 7.77 -9.41 -19.69
C LEU A 114 8.37 -8.94 -18.34
N ASN A 115 7.80 -7.90 -17.69
CA ASN A 115 8.12 -7.59 -16.30
C ASN A 115 7.15 -8.34 -15.37
N LYS A 116 7.71 -9.16 -14.50
CA LYS A 116 6.99 -10.01 -13.53
C LYS A 116 6.07 -9.21 -12.60
N ASN A 117 6.59 -8.11 -12.05
CA ASN A 117 5.91 -7.30 -11.04
C ASN A 117 4.71 -6.57 -11.67
N TRP A 118 4.86 -6.08 -12.91
CA TRP A 118 3.78 -5.48 -13.68
C TRP A 118 2.69 -6.49 -14.05
N VAL A 119 3.05 -7.68 -14.57
CA VAL A 119 2.08 -8.69 -15.01
C VAL A 119 1.18 -9.18 -13.87
N PHE A 120 1.74 -9.47 -12.69
CA PHE A 120 0.93 -9.88 -11.54
C PHE A 120 0.29 -8.70 -10.79
N GLY A 121 0.94 -7.54 -10.76
CA GLY A 121 0.50 -6.38 -10.00
C GLY A 121 -0.58 -5.52 -10.67
N ASN A 122 -0.46 -5.25 -11.98
CA ASN A 122 -1.28 -4.21 -12.64
C ASN A 122 -2.79 -4.46 -12.49
N GLY A 123 -3.26 -5.70 -12.71
CA GLY A 123 -4.68 -6.04 -12.60
C GLY A 123 -5.23 -5.88 -11.18
N LEU A 124 -4.44 -6.26 -10.16
CA LEU A 124 -4.79 -6.08 -8.76
C LEU A 124 -4.81 -4.60 -8.37
N LEU A 125 -3.83 -3.82 -8.85
CA LEU A 125 -3.77 -2.37 -8.65
C LEU A 125 -4.93 -1.64 -9.34
N ASP A 126 -5.37 -2.08 -10.52
CA ASP A 126 -6.56 -1.52 -11.19
C ASP A 126 -7.83 -1.70 -10.35
N SER A 127 -8.05 -2.87 -9.75
CA SER A 127 -9.16 -3.10 -8.81
C SER A 127 -8.99 -2.33 -7.49
N TYR A 128 -7.77 -2.31 -6.93
CA TYR A 128 -7.46 -1.62 -5.68
C TYR A 128 -7.72 -0.10 -5.76
N PHE A 129 -7.27 0.56 -6.85
CA PHE A 129 -7.51 2.01 -7.01
C PHE A 129 -8.99 2.36 -7.22
N VAL A 130 -9.84 1.43 -7.68
CA VAL A 130 -11.30 1.61 -7.67
C VAL A 130 -11.84 1.56 -6.24
N GLN A 131 -11.40 0.60 -5.41
CA GLN A 131 -11.79 0.52 -3.99
C GLN A 131 -11.32 1.74 -3.19
N VAL A 132 -10.09 2.22 -3.44
CA VAL A 132 -9.52 3.41 -2.80
C VAL A 132 -10.37 4.67 -3.02
N GLY A 133 -10.99 4.83 -4.20
CA GLY A 133 -11.88 5.95 -4.51
C GLY A 133 -13.31 5.82 -3.96
N LEU A 134 -13.70 4.63 -3.48
CA LEU A 134 -15.01 4.35 -2.88
C LEU A 134 -14.97 4.33 -1.34
N ASN A 135 -13.80 4.05 -0.76
CA ASN A 135 -13.60 4.02 0.69
C ASN A 135 -13.39 5.44 1.27
N ALA A 136 -13.95 5.69 2.45
CA ALA A 136 -13.75 6.94 3.18
C ALA A 136 -12.26 7.14 3.55
N THR A 137 -11.78 8.38 3.46
CA THR A 137 -10.35 8.70 3.47
C THR A 137 -9.69 8.56 4.84
N PHE A 138 -10.47 8.58 5.94
CA PHE A 138 -9.98 8.23 7.29
C PHE A 138 -9.60 6.76 7.48
N ILE A 139 -9.97 5.87 6.55
CA ILE A 139 -9.70 4.43 6.66
C ILE A 139 -8.22 4.18 6.31
N PRO A 140 -7.45 3.48 7.18
CA PRO A 140 -6.07 3.08 6.87
C PRO A 140 -6.01 2.15 5.66
N ARG A 141 -5.15 2.47 4.69
CA ARG A 141 -4.98 1.74 3.43
C ARG A 141 -3.87 0.70 3.53
N GLN A 142 -3.92 -0.34 2.70
CA GLN A 142 -2.92 -1.39 2.70
C GLN A 142 -1.54 -0.83 2.28
N GLY A 143 -0.52 -1.05 3.11
CA GLY A 143 0.85 -0.49 2.98
C GLY A 143 1.12 0.80 3.77
N GLU A 144 0.10 1.36 4.44
CA GLU A 144 0.27 2.54 5.30
C GLU A 144 0.92 2.20 6.63
N THR A 145 1.75 3.12 7.12
CA THR A 145 2.33 3.04 8.48
C THR A 145 1.35 3.68 9.46
N VAL A 146 1.07 2.98 10.56
CA VAL A 146 0.15 3.45 11.60
C VAL A 146 0.76 3.30 13.00
N LEU A 147 0.35 4.19 13.90
CA LEU A 147 0.57 4.00 15.35
C LEU A 147 -0.56 3.11 15.86
N TRP A 148 -0.24 2.04 16.60
CA TRP A 148 -1.23 1.03 16.97
C TRP A 148 -1.01 0.40 18.34
N LEU A 149 -2.08 -0.21 18.86
CA LEU A 149 -2.14 -0.96 20.10
C LEU A 149 -2.53 -2.41 19.82
N ARG A 150 -1.83 -3.36 20.44
CA ARG A 150 -2.17 -4.78 20.33
C ARG A 150 -3.53 -5.13 20.95
N GLU A 151 -3.95 -4.41 22.00
CA GLU A 151 -5.25 -4.54 22.69
C GLU A 151 -5.67 -3.19 23.29
N MET A 152 -6.98 -2.96 23.45
CA MET A 152 -7.50 -1.80 24.18
C MET A 152 -8.86 -2.12 24.81
N ASN A 153 -8.85 -2.40 26.12
CA ASN A 153 -10.02 -2.86 26.90
C ASN A 153 -10.79 -1.67 27.49
N GLY A 154 -11.20 -0.76 26.59
CA GLY A 154 -11.81 0.52 26.91
C GLY A 154 -11.82 1.48 25.73
N LYS A 155 -11.85 2.78 26.03
CA LYS A 155 -11.67 3.89 25.08
C LYS A 155 -10.32 4.58 25.34
N LEU A 156 -9.80 5.29 24.33
CA LEU A 156 -8.68 6.21 24.51
C LEU A 156 -9.24 7.59 24.84
N GLU A 157 -8.94 8.11 26.03
CA GLU A 157 -9.41 9.42 26.51
C GLU A 157 -8.22 10.31 26.91
N TRP A 158 -8.38 11.63 26.84
CA TRP A 158 -7.41 12.57 27.39
C TRP A 158 -7.55 12.66 28.91
N ASN A 159 -6.52 12.24 29.64
CA ASN A 159 -6.49 12.39 31.09
C ASN A 159 -5.98 13.80 31.45
N HIS A 160 -6.89 14.67 31.91
CA HIS A 160 -6.58 16.04 32.29
C HIS A 160 -5.63 16.18 33.50
N GLU A 161 -5.49 15.16 34.36
CA GLU A 161 -4.58 15.21 35.52
C GLU A 161 -3.12 14.97 35.10
N THR A 162 -2.90 13.98 34.22
CA THR A 162 -1.56 13.63 33.71
C THR A 162 -1.20 14.37 32.43
N GLN A 163 -2.17 15.00 31.77
CA GLN A 163 -2.04 15.66 30.47
C GLN A 163 -1.47 14.70 29.40
N THR A 164 -2.01 13.48 29.34
CA THR A 164 -1.65 12.42 28.37
C THR A 164 -2.90 11.66 27.90
N TYR A 165 -2.84 11.05 26.72
CA TYR A 165 -3.84 10.06 26.31
C TYR A 165 -3.66 8.75 27.08
N GLN A 166 -4.75 8.25 27.65
CA GLN A 166 -4.76 7.05 28.48
C GLN A 166 -5.96 6.17 28.15
N VAL A 167 -5.85 4.86 28.39
CA VAL A 167 -6.97 3.95 28.23
C VAL A 167 -7.87 4.07 29.46
N ARG A 168 -9.15 4.30 29.22
CA ARG A 168 -10.19 4.30 30.24
C ARG A 168 -11.09 3.07 30.07
N GLY A 169 -11.18 2.27 31.12
CA GLY A 169 -11.98 1.05 31.14
C GLY A 169 -13.49 1.34 31.04
N HIS A 170 -14.25 0.31 30.66
CA HIS A 170 -15.72 0.37 30.65
C HIS A 170 -16.33 0.51 32.05
N ASP A 171 -15.54 0.29 33.10
CA ASP A 171 -15.84 0.59 34.51
C ASP A 171 -15.56 2.06 34.91
N GLY A 172 -15.04 2.87 33.97
CA GLY A 172 -14.65 4.26 34.18
C GLY A 172 -13.26 4.47 34.78
N THR A 173 -12.50 3.40 35.07
CA THR A 173 -11.16 3.48 35.68
C THR A 173 -10.07 3.82 34.65
N TRP A 174 -9.00 4.49 35.10
CA TRP A 174 -7.81 4.72 34.28
C TRP A 174 -6.91 3.49 34.30
N GLN A 175 -6.71 2.85 33.14
CA GLN A 175 -5.77 1.75 32.94
C GLN A 175 -4.34 2.26 32.66
N GLY A 176 -4.18 3.58 32.45
CA GLY A 176 -2.90 4.25 32.27
C GLY A 176 -2.50 4.48 30.81
N ILE A 177 -1.22 4.80 30.59
CA ILE A 177 -0.65 5.11 29.27
C ILE A 177 -0.51 3.80 28.46
N PRO A 178 -1.12 3.70 27.26
CA PRO A 178 -1.05 2.49 26.46
C PRO A 178 0.34 2.26 25.85
N GLN A 179 0.65 1.00 25.55
CA GLN A 179 1.91 0.59 24.94
C GLN A 179 1.83 0.71 23.42
N TRP A 180 2.08 1.91 22.91
CA TRP A 180 2.11 2.19 21.47
C TRP A 180 3.24 1.44 20.76
N GLN A 181 2.90 0.87 19.61
CA GLN A 181 3.84 0.35 18.62
C GLN A 181 3.58 1.07 17.28
N ALA A 182 4.51 1.00 16.34
CA ALA A 182 4.25 1.35 14.94
C ALA A 182 4.21 0.07 14.10
N GLY A 183 3.47 0.11 12.99
CA GLY A 183 3.27 -1.05 12.14
C GLY A 183 2.66 -0.72 10.80
N ILE A 184 2.65 -1.71 9.91
CA ILE A 184 2.14 -1.60 8.54
C ILE A 184 0.77 -2.25 8.47
N VAL A 185 -0.19 -1.60 7.81
CA VAL A 185 -1.48 -2.19 7.46
C VAL A 185 -1.26 -3.20 6.33
N THR A 186 -1.16 -4.48 6.67
CA THR A 186 -0.88 -5.56 5.69
C THR A 186 -2.13 -6.13 5.05
N GLN A 187 -3.29 -6.02 5.72
CA GLN A 187 -4.62 -6.35 5.23
C GLN A 187 -5.65 -5.40 5.87
N THR A 188 -6.61 -4.94 5.08
CA THR A 188 -7.80 -4.20 5.54
C THR A 188 -8.98 -5.16 5.75
N PRO A 189 -10.04 -4.77 6.48
CA PRO A 189 -11.28 -5.55 6.57
C PRO A 189 -11.86 -5.91 5.21
N VAL A 190 -12.49 -7.08 5.12
CA VAL A 190 -13.25 -7.51 3.93
C VAL A 190 -14.53 -6.69 3.86
N SER A 191 -14.74 -5.94 2.78
CA SER A 191 -15.87 -5.01 2.62
C SER A 191 -17.24 -5.68 2.78
N GLU A 192 -17.37 -6.92 2.31
CA GLU A 192 -18.56 -7.77 2.44
C GLU A 192 -18.84 -8.21 3.88
N ALA A 193 -17.80 -8.29 4.73
CA ALA A 193 -17.90 -8.69 6.13
C ALA A 193 -18.20 -7.51 7.06
N LYS A 194 -17.77 -6.29 6.72
CA LYS A 194 -18.02 -5.08 7.51
C LYS A 194 -17.85 -3.76 6.73
N THR A 195 -18.89 -2.92 6.76
CA THR A 195 -18.77 -1.46 6.56
C THR A 195 -18.12 -0.80 7.78
N ILE A 196 -17.13 0.06 7.56
CA ILE A 196 -16.46 0.83 8.62
C ILE A 196 -17.14 2.19 8.78
N TYR A 197 -17.49 2.57 10.01
CA TYR A 197 -18.14 3.84 10.32
C TYR A 197 -17.21 4.74 11.14
N PRO A 198 -17.35 6.08 11.14
CA PRO A 198 -16.51 6.97 11.96
C PRO A 198 -16.49 6.61 13.45
N ALA A 199 -17.59 6.07 14.00
CA ALA A 199 -17.65 5.60 15.38
C ALA A 199 -16.60 4.51 15.73
N ASP A 200 -16.15 3.71 14.74
CA ASP A 200 -15.12 2.68 14.91
C ASP A 200 -13.75 3.23 15.35
N ILE A 201 -13.54 4.55 15.27
CA ILE A 201 -12.34 5.26 15.78
C ILE A 201 -12.22 5.16 17.31
N HIS A 202 -13.33 4.96 18.02
CA HIS A 202 -13.39 4.82 19.49
C HIS A 202 -13.97 3.46 19.95
N GLU A 203 -15.04 2.95 19.31
CA GLU A 203 -15.77 1.76 19.75
C GLU A 203 -16.11 0.85 18.56
N PRO A 204 -15.89 -0.48 18.66
CA PRO A 204 -16.21 -1.39 17.57
C PRO A 204 -17.73 -1.51 17.42
N THR A 205 -18.23 -1.52 16.18
CA THR A 205 -19.68 -1.53 15.89
C THR A 205 -20.49 -2.67 16.54
N SER A 206 -19.87 -3.81 16.88
CA SER A 206 -20.51 -4.89 17.65
C SER A 206 -19.50 -5.92 18.20
N ASP A 207 -19.91 -6.69 19.20
CA ASP A 207 -19.14 -7.83 19.73
C ASP A 207 -18.91 -8.91 18.65
N LYS A 208 -19.90 -9.17 17.80
CA LYS A 208 -19.77 -10.09 16.65
C LYS A 208 -18.67 -9.69 15.68
N ALA A 209 -18.39 -8.40 15.55
CA ALA A 209 -17.26 -7.94 14.76
C ALA A 209 -15.92 -8.30 15.45
N LEU A 210 -15.84 -8.24 16.79
CA LEU A 210 -14.67 -8.67 17.55
C LEU A 210 -14.48 -10.21 17.52
N GLU A 211 -15.57 -10.98 17.55
CA GLU A 211 -15.53 -12.44 17.41
C GLU A 211 -14.93 -12.87 16.05
N ASN A 212 -15.15 -12.08 15.00
CA ASN A 212 -14.67 -12.32 13.63
C ASN A 212 -13.56 -11.34 13.19
N ILE A 213 -12.68 -10.94 14.11
CA ILE A 213 -11.70 -9.85 13.89
C ILE A 213 -10.73 -10.09 12.72
N THR A 214 -10.54 -11.34 12.29
CA THR A 214 -9.74 -11.70 11.11
C THR A 214 -10.32 -11.21 9.79
N ASN A 215 -11.64 -10.99 9.73
CA ASN A 215 -12.34 -10.51 8.53
C ASN A 215 -12.84 -9.06 8.67
N THR A 216 -13.06 -8.59 9.90
CA THR A 216 -13.65 -7.26 10.21
C THR A 216 -12.65 -6.23 10.73
N GLY A 217 -11.42 -6.68 11.05
CA GLY A 217 -10.31 -5.87 11.56
C GLY A 217 -9.14 -5.78 10.59
N PHE A 218 -8.12 -5.01 10.97
CA PHE A 218 -6.92 -4.77 10.17
C PHE A 218 -5.79 -5.69 10.65
N ARG A 219 -5.07 -6.32 9.71
CA ARG A 219 -3.86 -7.10 10.02
C ARG A 219 -2.67 -6.15 10.06
N ILE A 220 -2.12 -5.90 11.25
CA ILE A 220 -0.94 -5.05 11.42
C ILE A 220 0.29 -5.92 11.72
N GLU A 221 1.37 -5.72 10.98
CA GLU A 221 2.72 -6.22 11.32
C GLU A 221 3.53 -5.07 11.94
N CYS A 222 4.33 -5.33 12.99
CA CYS A 222 5.26 -4.31 13.48
C CYS A 222 6.29 -3.98 12.39
N LEU A 223 6.56 -2.70 12.18
CA LEU A 223 7.56 -2.24 11.22
C LEU A 223 8.97 -2.58 11.77
N PRO A 224 9.79 -3.39 11.09
CA PRO A 224 11.20 -3.59 11.45
C PRO A 224 12.03 -2.33 11.19
N ASP A 225 13.29 -2.35 11.62
CA ASP A 225 14.24 -1.30 11.25
C ASP A 225 14.39 -1.27 9.71
N PRO A 226 14.27 -0.10 9.04
CA PRO A 226 14.44 -0.03 7.60
C PRO A 226 15.90 -0.26 7.15
N ILE A 227 16.88 -0.05 8.04
CA ILE A 227 18.33 -0.10 7.78
C ILE A 227 18.94 -1.44 8.21
N ASP A 228 18.68 -1.92 9.44
CA ASP A 228 19.31 -3.14 9.98
C ASP A 228 18.86 -4.41 9.24
N ASP A 229 19.75 -5.40 9.08
CA ASP A 229 19.42 -6.71 8.50
C ASP A 229 18.42 -7.49 9.38
N ASP A 230 18.36 -7.26 10.70
CA ASP A 230 17.38 -7.93 11.57
C ASP A 230 15.95 -7.39 11.40
N LYS A 231 15.21 -8.02 10.48
CA LYS A 231 13.79 -7.75 10.28
C LYS A 231 12.86 -8.47 11.28
N SER A 232 13.36 -9.04 12.38
CA SER A 232 12.58 -9.87 13.34
C SER A 232 11.23 -9.31 13.78
N PHE A 233 11.08 -7.99 13.87
CA PHE A 233 9.81 -7.35 14.22
C PHE A 233 8.67 -7.59 13.20
N SER A 234 8.94 -7.90 11.92
CA SER A 234 7.90 -8.22 10.91
C SER A 234 6.92 -9.29 11.43
N LYS A 235 7.47 -10.28 12.13
CA LYS A 235 6.79 -11.47 12.68
C LYS A 235 5.84 -11.13 13.82
N HIS A 236 5.91 -9.92 14.39
CA HIS A 236 4.99 -9.44 15.42
C HIS A 236 3.67 -8.92 14.82
N VAL A 237 2.93 -9.81 14.17
CA VAL A 237 1.58 -9.57 13.63
C VAL A 237 0.48 -9.52 14.71
N LYS A 238 -0.64 -8.80 14.45
CA LYS A 238 -1.96 -9.08 15.02
C LYS A 238 -3.11 -8.50 14.15
N TYR A 239 -4.30 -9.09 14.23
CA TYR A 239 -5.55 -8.44 13.79
C TYR A 239 -6.12 -7.55 14.90
N VAL A 240 -6.50 -6.30 14.58
CA VAL A 240 -7.04 -5.32 15.55
C VAL A 240 -8.19 -4.48 14.97
N PRO A 241 -9.15 -4.00 15.80
CA PRO A 241 -10.19 -3.08 15.36
C PRO A 241 -9.65 -1.65 15.19
N LEU A 242 -10.32 -0.82 14.37
CA LEU A 242 -9.90 0.56 14.07
C LEU A 242 -9.61 1.41 15.33
N LYS A 243 -10.36 1.21 16.43
CA LYS A 243 -10.12 1.96 17.67
C LYS A 243 -8.69 1.84 18.21
N CYS A 244 -8.02 0.72 17.94
CA CYS A 244 -6.63 0.46 18.32
C CYS A 244 -5.59 1.10 17.39
N ILE A 245 -6.00 1.76 16.30
CA ILE A 245 -5.15 2.34 15.26
C ILE A 245 -5.30 3.87 15.26
N LYS A 246 -4.20 4.59 15.04
CA LYS A 246 -4.16 6.05 14.87
C LYS A 246 -3.16 6.44 13.75
N PRO A 247 -3.36 7.56 13.03
CA PRO A 247 -2.45 7.97 11.95
C PRO A 247 -1.02 8.21 12.45
N MET A 248 -0.01 7.63 11.76
CA MET A 248 1.39 7.77 12.17
C MET A 248 1.91 9.21 12.00
N ASN A 249 1.39 9.98 11.02
CA ASN A 249 1.73 11.41 10.87
C ASN A 249 1.46 12.19 12.17
N SER A 250 0.42 11.81 12.93
CA SER A 250 -0.01 12.46 14.16
C SER A 250 0.66 11.90 15.44
N TRP A 251 1.76 11.15 15.32
CA TRP A 251 2.41 10.42 16.43
C TRP A 251 2.62 11.26 17.71
N GLU A 252 3.01 12.53 17.58
CA GLU A 252 3.34 13.38 18.73
C GLU A 252 2.13 13.60 19.66
N ILE A 253 0.91 13.65 19.10
CA ILE A 253 -0.34 13.77 19.88
C ILE A 253 -0.49 12.61 20.87
N PHE A 254 -0.12 11.41 20.46
CA PHE A 254 -0.32 10.17 21.22
C PHE A 254 0.89 9.78 22.08
N LEU A 255 2.06 10.36 21.81
CA LEU A 255 3.32 10.14 22.53
C LEU A 255 3.76 11.33 23.40
N ASP A 256 3.03 12.46 23.40
CA ASP A 256 3.36 13.63 24.21
C ASP A 256 3.53 13.28 25.71
N LYS A 257 4.57 13.86 26.32
CA LYS A 257 5.05 13.61 27.68
C LYS A 257 5.43 12.15 28.01
N ILE A 258 5.37 11.20 27.06
CA ILE A 258 5.98 9.87 27.22
C ILE A 258 7.49 10.00 26.96
N PRO A 259 8.37 9.72 27.94
CA PRO A 259 9.82 9.74 27.73
C PRO A 259 10.24 8.81 26.59
N ARG A 260 11.17 9.28 25.75
CA ARG A 260 11.60 8.60 24.51
C ARG A 260 12.17 7.21 24.80
N GLU A 261 12.80 7.03 25.96
CA GLU A 261 13.36 5.77 26.45
C GLU A 261 12.28 4.71 26.80
N LYS A 262 10.99 5.08 26.74
CA LYS A 262 9.83 4.19 26.92
C LYS A 262 9.07 3.94 25.62
N TRP A 263 9.49 4.50 24.49
CA TRP A 263 8.87 4.23 23.20
C TRP A 263 9.27 2.83 22.73
N HIS A 264 8.38 2.15 22.00
CA HIS A 264 8.70 0.88 21.36
C HIS A 264 9.56 1.13 20.10
N PRO A 265 10.68 0.41 19.87
CA PRO A 265 11.66 0.75 18.81
C PRO A 265 11.07 0.97 17.41
N THR A 266 10.04 0.20 17.05
CA THR A 266 9.23 0.35 15.83
C THR A 266 8.82 1.80 15.52
N ILE A 267 8.60 2.63 16.54
CA ILE A 267 8.22 4.05 16.39
C ILE A 267 9.37 4.84 15.76
N GLU A 268 10.61 4.57 16.17
CA GLU A 268 11.80 5.23 15.59
C GLU A 268 12.11 4.69 14.20
N PHE A 269 11.87 3.39 13.97
CA PHE A 269 11.96 2.78 12.64
C PHE A 269 10.94 3.42 11.67
N ALA A 270 9.73 3.74 12.14
CA ALA A 270 8.76 4.51 11.37
C ALA A 270 9.24 5.94 11.13
N LEU A 271 9.66 6.67 12.17
CA LEU A 271 10.16 8.05 12.02
C LEU A 271 11.38 8.14 11.08
N THR A 272 12.17 7.06 10.97
CA THR A 272 13.27 6.94 10.00
C THR A 272 12.76 6.93 8.56
N SER A 273 11.66 6.24 8.26
CA SER A 273 11.10 6.16 6.90
C SER A 273 10.21 7.36 6.49
N THR A 274 10.02 8.38 7.34
CA THR A 274 9.08 9.48 7.04
C THR A 274 9.52 10.38 5.88
N GLY A 275 10.83 10.54 5.67
CA GLY A 275 11.44 11.27 4.54
C GLY A 275 11.63 10.39 3.31
N SER A 276 10.61 9.60 2.93
CA SER A 276 10.69 8.72 1.75
C SER A 276 9.44 8.78 0.88
N PHE A 277 9.61 8.50 -0.42
CA PHE A 277 8.50 8.35 -1.37
C PHE A 277 8.77 7.26 -2.41
N SER A 278 7.68 6.73 -2.99
CA SER A 278 7.73 5.81 -4.13
C SER A 278 6.44 5.91 -4.95
N MET A 279 6.53 5.82 -6.27
CA MET A 279 5.35 5.87 -7.15
C MET A 279 4.52 4.59 -7.04
N LEU A 280 3.21 4.65 -7.32
CA LEU A 280 2.34 3.48 -7.36
C LEU A 280 1.41 3.48 -8.57
N HIS A 281 1.41 2.33 -9.27
CA HIS A 281 0.54 2.05 -10.43
C HIS A 281 0.76 3.03 -11.60
N ASN A 282 1.97 3.02 -12.13
CA ASN A 282 2.41 3.82 -13.28
C ASN A 282 1.55 3.48 -14.52
N GLN A 283 1.02 4.48 -15.22
CA GLN A 283 0.05 4.33 -16.31
C GLN A 283 0.56 4.83 -17.68
N TRP A 284 1.32 5.93 -17.72
CA TRP A 284 1.77 6.55 -18.97
C TRP A 284 3.20 7.07 -18.85
N PHE A 285 4.03 6.76 -19.85
CA PHE A 285 5.31 7.42 -20.11
C PHE A 285 5.09 8.46 -21.21
N ARG A 286 5.39 9.73 -20.92
CA ARG A 286 5.15 10.89 -21.80
C ARG A 286 6.37 11.78 -21.86
N GLY A 287 6.60 12.47 -22.97
CA GLY A 287 7.67 13.47 -23.01
C GLY A 287 8.13 13.86 -24.41
N THR A 288 9.09 14.79 -24.43
CA THR A 288 9.83 15.19 -25.62
C THR A 288 11.30 15.26 -25.22
N TRP A 289 12.18 14.57 -25.95
CA TRP A 289 13.59 14.47 -25.57
C TRP A 289 14.23 15.86 -25.36
N PRO A 290 14.95 16.08 -24.24
CA PRO A 290 15.47 15.06 -23.30
C PRO A 290 14.59 14.79 -22.07
N ASN A 291 13.37 15.34 -21.95
CA ASN A 291 12.59 15.28 -20.71
C ASN A 291 11.37 14.35 -20.81
N ALA A 292 11.13 13.56 -19.76
CA ALA A 292 10.04 12.59 -19.66
C ALA A 292 9.23 12.70 -18.35
N ARG A 293 8.03 12.12 -18.34
CA ARG A 293 7.09 12.05 -17.21
C ARG A 293 6.44 10.68 -17.13
N ILE A 294 6.35 10.13 -15.92
CA ILE A 294 5.70 8.86 -15.61
C ILE A 294 4.47 9.11 -14.74
N HIS A 295 3.30 9.22 -15.38
CA HIS A 295 2.03 9.45 -14.70
C HIS A 295 1.57 8.18 -13.98
N SER A 296 1.09 8.31 -12.75
CA SER A 296 0.79 7.21 -11.83
C SER A 296 -0.53 7.46 -11.09
N LYS A 297 -1.25 6.41 -10.67
CA LYS A 297 -2.52 6.63 -9.94
C LYS A 297 -2.32 7.03 -8.48
N GLY A 298 -1.14 6.79 -7.91
CA GLY A 298 -0.79 7.21 -6.55
C GLY A 298 0.70 7.35 -6.30
N ILE A 299 1.02 7.87 -5.12
CA ILE A 299 2.38 8.06 -4.58
C ILE A 299 2.35 7.80 -3.07
N TRP A 300 3.30 7.02 -2.60
CA TRP A 300 3.58 6.87 -1.16
C TRP A 300 4.36 8.08 -0.66
N VAL A 301 3.92 8.71 0.43
CA VAL A 301 4.65 9.83 1.05
C VAL A 301 4.78 9.57 2.54
N GLY A 302 5.96 9.09 2.95
CA GLY A 302 6.26 8.68 4.32
C GLY A 302 5.38 7.53 4.81
N HIS A 303 4.25 7.86 5.42
CA HIS A 303 3.34 6.90 6.07
C HIS A 303 2.04 6.62 5.31
N GLU A 304 1.57 7.56 4.47
CA GLU A 304 0.28 7.46 3.78
C GLU A 304 0.44 7.18 2.28
N LEU A 305 -0.58 6.55 1.70
CA LEU A 305 -0.76 6.50 0.24
C LEU A 305 -1.63 7.67 -0.18
N LEU A 306 -1.11 8.50 -1.09
CA LEU A 306 -1.87 9.54 -1.77
C LEU A 306 -2.28 9.02 -3.16
N ALA A 307 -3.52 9.27 -3.56
CA ALA A 307 -4.10 8.85 -4.83
C ALA A 307 -4.69 10.05 -5.60
N VAL A 308 -4.79 9.93 -6.92
CA VAL A 308 -5.58 10.89 -7.72
C VAL A 308 -7.03 10.90 -7.22
N ARG A 309 -7.60 12.10 -7.03
CA ARG A 309 -8.86 12.43 -6.34
C ARG A 309 -8.84 12.46 -4.80
N ASP A 310 -7.72 12.13 -4.14
CA ASP A 310 -7.61 12.47 -2.71
C ASP A 310 -7.57 13.99 -2.51
N THR A 311 -8.13 14.44 -1.39
CA THR A 311 -7.83 15.77 -0.84
C THR A 311 -6.73 15.66 0.21
N ILE A 312 -5.69 16.47 0.09
CA ILE A 312 -4.52 16.51 0.99
C ILE A 312 -4.37 17.88 1.67
N ARG A 313 -3.79 17.90 2.87
CA ARG A 313 -3.51 19.13 3.64
C ARG A 313 -2.13 19.66 3.31
N LEU A 314 -2.02 20.97 3.05
CA LEU A 314 -0.78 21.62 2.63
C LEU A 314 -0.05 22.29 3.80
N LYS A 315 1.26 22.09 3.85
CA LYS A 315 2.17 22.81 4.76
C LYS A 315 2.11 24.32 4.45
N PRO A 316 2.01 25.21 5.46
CA PRO A 316 2.10 26.64 5.27
C PRO A 316 3.34 27.05 4.45
N PHE A 317 3.16 27.93 3.48
CA PHE A 317 4.20 28.23 2.49
C PHE A 317 5.49 28.75 3.13
N ARG A 318 6.64 28.17 2.75
CA ARG A 318 7.98 28.41 3.29
C ARG A 318 8.19 28.12 4.78
N LEU A 319 7.21 27.55 5.50
CA LEU A 319 7.40 27.17 6.90
C LEU A 319 8.44 26.03 7.04
N THR A 320 9.43 26.25 7.88
CA THR A 320 10.40 25.23 8.33
C THR A 320 10.17 24.85 9.80
N LEU A 321 10.76 23.73 10.23
CA LEU A 321 10.75 23.34 11.65
C LEU A 321 11.39 24.43 12.54
N LYS A 322 12.44 25.11 12.06
CA LYS A 322 13.14 26.17 12.81
C LYS A 322 12.24 27.37 13.07
N ASP A 323 11.37 27.74 12.14
CA ASP A 323 10.42 28.85 12.33
C ASP A 323 9.38 28.49 13.42
N LEU A 324 8.92 27.24 13.44
CA LEU A 324 7.99 26.72 14.44
C LEU A 324 8.65 26.59 15.83
N GLU A 325 9.92 26.17 15.91
CA GLU A 325 10.68 26.11 17.16
C GLU A 325 11.03 27.49 17.72
N ASN A 326 11.25 28.49 16.87
CA ASN A 326 11.46 29.89 17.27
C ASN A 326 10.16 30.68 17.46
N SER A 327 8.98 30.07 17.24
CA SER A 327 7.69 30.73 17.44
C SER A 327 7.36 30.87 18.94
N THR A 328 6.99 32.07 19.38
CA THR A 328 6.32 32.24 20.68
C THR A 328 4.90 31.67 20.61
N PRO A 329 4.24 31.36 21.74
CA PRO A 329 2.85 30.90 21.74
C PRO A 329 1.89 31.86 21.01
N GLU A 330 2.19 33.16 21.01
CA GLU A 330 1.45 34.20 20.28
C GLU A 330 1.64 34.06 18.75
N LYS A 331 2.85 33.71 18.31
CA LYS A 331 3.23 33.52 16.90
C LYS A 331 2.93 32.14 16.33
N LYS A 332 2.59 31.14 17.15
CA LYS A 332 2.12 29.84 16.60
C LYS A 332 0.88 30.02 15.71
N ASN A 333 0.07 31.05 15.99
CA ASN A 333 -1.08 31.42 15.18
C ASN A 333 -0.74 32.19 13.89
N ASP A 334 0.53 32.48 13.59
CA ASP A 334 0.94 33.13 12.32
C ASP A 334 0.90 32.13 11.14
N TYR A 335 0.97 30.82 11.43
CA TYR A 335 1.09 29.74 10.44
C TYR A 335 -0.05 28.70 10.46
N PRO A 336 -1.34 29.09 10.50
CA PRO A 336 -2.43 28.12 10.54
C PRO A 336 -2.49 27.32 9.24
N VAL A 337 -2.69 26.01 9.36
CA VAL A 337 -2.96 25.11 8.24
C VAL A 337 -4.39 25.33 7.79
N THR A 338 -4.55 26.07 6.68
CA THR A 338 -5.84 26.46 6.13
C THR A 338 -6.07 25.90 4.74
N ASP A 339 -5.01 25.45 4.07
CA ASP A 339 -4.99 25.18 2.63
C ASP A 339 -4.99 23.67 2.35
N VAL A 340 -5.79 23.24 1.39
CA VAL A 340 -5.90 21.86 0.93
C VAL A 340 -5.83 21.78 -0.59
N MET A 341 -5.40 20.63 -1.13
CA MET A 341 -5.38 20.35 -2.56
C MET A 341 -6.18 19.09 -2.86
N ALA A 342 -7.13 19.16 -3.81
CA ALA A 342 -7.76 18.00 -4.42
C ALA A 342 -6.92 17.56 -5.63
N ILE A 343 -6.32 16.37 -5.57
CA ILE A 343 -5.30 15.91 -6.52
C ILE A 343 -5.95 15.54 -7.87
N THR A 344 -5.43 16.11 -8.96
CA THR A 344 -5.86 15.85 -10.33
C THR A 344 -4.92 14.94 -11.11
N ASP A 345 -3.61 14.99 -10.85
CA ASP A 345 -2.59 14.15 -11.50
C ASP A 345 -1.34 13.98 -10.60
N ILE A 346 -0.58 12.91 -10.81
CA ILE A 346 0.62 12.55 -10.05
C ILE A 346 1.63 11.95 -11.03
N TRP A 347 2.84 12.51 -11.12
CA TRP A 347 3.90 11.95 -11.97
C TRP A 347 5.30 12.08 -11.37
N LEU A 348 6.18 11.21 -11.85
CA LEU A 348 7.63 11.35 -11.70
C LEU A 348 8.17 12.01 -12.97
N GLU A 349 8.85 13.14 -12.84
CA GLU A 349 9.50 13.87 -13.94
C GLU A 349 10.98 13.53 -13.99
N TRP A 350 11.49 13.32 -15.21
CA TRP A 350 12.85 12.92 -15.53
C TRP A 350 13.45 13.98 -16.46
N GLU A 351 14.35 14.79 -15.93
CA GLU A 351 15.03 15.88 -16.65
C GLU A 351 16.43 15.43 -17.09
N ASP A 352 16.80 15.77 -18.33
CA ASP A 352 18.03 15.27 -18.97
C ASP A 352 18.13 13.72 -18.90
N CYS A 353 17.18 13.03 -19.55
CA CYS A 353 17.16 11.57 -19.64
C CYS A 353 18.45 11.00 -20.23
N ILE A 354 18.89 9.86 -19.71
CA ILE A 354 20.12 9.16 -20.10
C ILE A 354 19.73 7.96 -21.00
N ASP A 355 20.13 7.99 -22.27
CA ASP A 355 19.86 6.91 -23.24
C ASP A 355 21.01 5.88 -23.36
N ASP A 356 22.07 6.03 -22.58
CA ASP A 356 23.14 5.03 -22.46
C ASP A 356 22.58 3.77 -21.76
N PRO A 357 22.64 2.58 -22.40
CA PRO A 357 22.09 1.35 -21.81
C PRO A 357 22.94 0.80 -20.65
N ASP A 358 24.21 1.19 -20.54
CA ASP A 358 25.15 0.67 -19.53
C ASP A 358 25.31 1.63 -18.33
N ALA A 359 24.53 2.72 -18.27
CA ALA A 359 24.65 3.77 -17.26
C ALA A 359 23.66 3.62 -16.08
N ASP A 360 24.15 3.86 -14.86
CA ASP A 360 23.33 3.91 -13.66
C ASP A 360 22.31 5.08 -13.73
N GLY A 361 21.05 4.82 -13.37
CA GLY A 361 19.97 5.81 -13.36
C GLY A 361 19.43 6.22 -14.73
N TYR A 362 18.17 6.66 -14.77
CA TYR A 362 17.45 6.97 -16.04
C TYR A 362 17.56 8.43 -16.49
N ALA A 363 17.92 9.36 -15.60
CA ALA A 363 17.95 10.80 -15.84
C ALA A 363 18.91 11.50 -14.87
N LYS A 364 19.35 12.72 -15.17
CA LYS A 364 20.23 13.48 -14.26
C LYS A 364 19.51 14.06 -13.05
N GLN A 365 18.22 14.37 -13.19
CA GLN A 365 17.37 14.85 -12.12
C GLN A 365 16.00 14.17 -12.22
N VAL A 366 15.50 13.74 -11.07
CA VAL A 366 14.23 13.02 -10.90
C VAL A 366 13.40 13.81 -9.90
N THR A 367 12.19 14.25 -10.28
CA THR A 367 11.33 15.09 -9.43
C THR A 367 9.93 14.49 -9.32
N ALA A 368 9.44 14.22 -8.11
CA ALA A 368 8.05 13.80 -7.91
C ALA A 368 7.11 15.01 -7.80
N TRP A 369 6.06 15.02 -8.62
CA TRP A 369 5.05 16.07 -8.65
C TRP A 369 3.65 15.54 -8.35
N ILE A 370 2.92 16.33 -7.59
CA ILE A 370 1.49 16.20 -7.35
C ILE A 370 0.85 17.48 -7.90
N GLU A 371 -0.10 17.36 -8.81
CA GLU A 371 -0.88 18.48 -9.33
C GLU A 371 -2.32 18.40 -8.84
N GLY A 372 -2.92 19.53 -8.48
CA GLY A 372 -4.31 19.57 -8.04
C GLY A 372 -4.91 20.97 -7.93
N ASN A 373 -6.22 21.01 -7.72
CA ASN A 373 -6.97 22.24 -7.43
C ASN A 373 -6.81 22.60 -5.96
N VAL A 374 -6.49 23.86 -5.65
CA VAL A 374 -6.22 24.30 -4.27
C VAL A 374 -7.37 25.12 -3.71
N TYR A 375 -7.72 24.84 -2.46
CA TYR A 375 -8.79 25.47 -1.70
C TYR A 375 -8.28 25.88 -0.31
N THR A 376 -8.99 26.77 0.36
CA THR A 376 -8.65 27.22 1.71
C THR A 376 -9.88 27.51 2.56
N LEU A 377 -9.75 27.39 3.89
CA LEU A 377 -10.73 27.86 4.88
C LEU A 377 -10.52 29.34 5.26
N ASP A 378 -9.43 29.98 4.80
CA ASP A 378 -9.11 31.37 5.12
C ASP A 378 -9.62 32.34 4.03
N LYS A 379 -10.69 33.07 4.35
CA LYS A 379 -11.23 34.14 3.49
C LYS A 379 -10.21 35.25 3.18
N ASP A 380 -9.27 35.50 4.10
CA ASP A 380 -8.29 36.57 4.06
C ASP A 380 -6.92 36.05 3.57
N ARG A 381 -6.87 34.84 2.99
CA ARG A 381 -5.63 34.09 2.69
C ARG A 381 -4.57 34.85 1.92
N MET A 382 -4.98 35.74 1.03
CA MET A 382 -4.11 36.57 0.19
C MET A 382 -3.43 37.72 0.96
N SER A 383 -3.83 37.98 2.21
CA SER A 383 -3.10 38.89 3.12
C SER A 383 -1.85 38.27 3.73
N ARG A 384 -1.74 36.94 3.71
CA ARG A 384 -0.59 36.16 4.20
C ARG A 384 0.28 35.70 3.02
N PRO A 385 1.61 35.52 3.21
CA PRO A 385 2.47 34.96 2.17
C PRO A 385 1.89 33.67 1.57
N CYS A 386 1.78 33.64 0.25
CA CYS A 386 1.31 32.48 -0.51
C CYS A 386 2.05 32.41 -1.86
N PRO A 387 2.08 31.25 -2.51
CA PRO A 387 2.64 31.09 -3.85
C PRO A 387 1.59 31.29 -4.97
N PHE A 388 0.33 31.56 -4.61
CA PHE A 388 -0.78 31.74 -5.54
C PHE A 388 -0.83 33.20 -6.00
N GLY A 389 -1.17 33.45 -7.28
CA GLY A 389 -1.22 34.81 -7.82
C GLY A 389 -2.35 35.68 -7.24
N ASP A 390 -2.20 37.00 -7.35
CA ASP A 390 -2.97 38.09 -6.69
C ASP A 390 -4.50 38.14 -6.91
N LYS A 391 -5.12 37.09 -7.46
CA LYS A 391 -6.57 37.01 -7.59
C LYS A 391 -7.24 36.95 -6.20
N PRO A 392 -8.40 37.63 -6.01
CA PRO A 392 -9.19 37.45 -4.80
C PRO A 392 -9.69 36.00 -4.68
N VAL A 393 -9.86 35.53 -3.45
CA VAL A 393 -10.42 34.21 -3.19
C VAL A 393 -11.93 34.20 -3.49
N GLU A 394 -12.42 33.10 -4.07
CA GLU A 394 -13.83 32.93 -4.45
C GLU A 394 -14.49 31.93 -3.51
N LYS A 395 -15.55 32.32 -2.79
CA LYS A 395 -16.28 31.40 -1.90
C LYS A 395 -17.05 30.36 -2.72
N LEU A 396 -16.91 29.09 -2.37
CA LEU A 396 -17.71 28.00 -2.95
C LEU A 396 -19.12 27.96 -2.33
N THR A 397 -20.11 27.61 -3.14
CA THR A 397 -21.40 27.09 -2.65
C THR A 397 -21.25 25.64 -2.15
N ASN A 398 -22.15 25.15 -1.29
CA ASN A 398 -22.10 23.76 -0.79
C ASN A 398 -22.06 22.74 -1.95
N ARG A 399 -22.84 22.98 -3.01
CA ARG A 399 -22.82 22.13 -4.22
C ARG A 399 -21.47 22.13 -4.93
N GLU A 400 -20.72 23.23 -4.91
CA GLU A 400 -19.36 23.26 -5.44
C GLU A 400 -18.36 22.57 -4.52
N VAL A 401 -18.56 22.62 -3.20
CA VAL A 401 -17.77 21.85 -2.22
C VAL A 401 -17.93 20.35 -2.48
N ASP A 402 -19.17 19.88 -2.64
CA ASP A 402 -19.50 18.48 -2.96
C ASP A 402 -19.01 18.05 -4.37
N CYS A 403 -18.73 19.00 -5.27
CA CYS A 403 -18.10 18.75 -6.57
C CYS A 403 -16.56 18.91 -6.56
N ALA A 404 -15.99 19.53 -5.54
CA ALA A 404 -14.55 19.83 -5.42
C ALA A 404 -13.77 18.73 -4.70
N PHE A 405 -14.42 18.02 -3.78
CA PHE A 405 -13.78 17.02 -2.91
C PHE A 405 -14.46 15.65 -3.08
N ASN A 406 -13.69 14.56 -3.02
CA ASN A 406 -14.24 13.19 -3.01
C ASN A 406 -14.75 12.79 -1.61
N GLN A 407 -14.36 13.55 -0.57
CA GLN A 407 -14.81 13.41 0.81
C GLN A 407 -16.21 13.98 1.02
N VAL A 408 -17.07 13.21 1.69
CA VAL A 408 -18.45 13.63 2.04
C VAL A 408 -18.43 14.63 3.20
N GLY A 409 -19.32 15.64 3.14
CA GLY A 409 -19.58 16.54 4.27
C GLY A 409 -18.52 17.62 4.50
N MET A 410 -17.61 17.86 3.55
CA MET A 410 -16.49 18.80 3.71
C MET A 410 -16.89 20.22 4.11
N TRP A 411 -18.12 20.65 3.84
CA TRP A 411 -18.67 21.94 4.29
C TRP A 411 -18.80 22.07 5.81
N GLU A 412 -18.77 20.97 6.59
CA GLU A 412 -18.75 21.02 8.07
C GLU A 412 -17.45 21.65 8.63
N TYR A 413 -16.35 21.66 7.85
CA TYR A 413 -15.13 22.39 8.21
C TYR A 413 -15.31 23.92 8.19
N GLY A 414 -16.32 24.41 7.48
CA GLY A 414 -16.62 25.83 7.31
C GLY A 414 -16.65 26.29 5.86
N ASP A 415 -16.56 27.61 5.67
CA ASP A 415 -16.57 28.24 4.35
C ASP A 415 -15.29 27.92 3.56
N TRP A 416 -15.43 27.19 2.45
CA TRP A 416 -14.34 26.93 1.52
C TRP A 416 -14.22 28.04 0.47
N TYR A 417 -12.97 28.38 0.14
CA TYR A 417 -12.62 29.35 -0.88
C TYR A 417 -11.66 28.75 -1.92
N ARG A 418 -11.92 29.02 -3.20
CA ARG A 418 -11.09 28.60 -4.35
C ARG A 418 -9.85 29.48 -4.44
N LEU A 419 -8.67 28.87 -4.46
CA LEU A 419 -7.39 29.57 -4.66
C LEU A 419 -6.95 29.56 -6.13
N ASN A 420 -5.93 30.36 -6.44
CA ASN A 420 -5.35 30.56 -7.79
C ASN A 420 -6.37 30.98 -8.89
N GLY A 421 -7.58 31.38 -8.47
CA GLY A 421 -8.75 31.55 -9.35
C GLY A 421 -9.05 30.32 -10.20
N GLY A 422 -9.04 29.13 -9.60
CA GLY A 422 -9.45 27.86 -10.21
C GLY A 422 -8.42 27.18 -11.11
N LYS A 423 -7.17 27.63 -11.08
CA LYS A 423 -6.03 27.02 -11.77
C LYS A 423 -5.35 25.96 -10.91
N THR A 424 -4.86 24.89 -11.52
CA THR A 424 -4.12 23.85 -10.80
C THR A 424 -2.78 24.38 -10.30
N CYS A 425 -2.26 23.73 -9.25
CA CYS A 425 -0.95 24.02 -8.68
C CYS A 425 -0.14 22.73 -8.61
N ARG A 426 1.17 22.81 -8.86
CA ARG A 426 2.13 21.69 -8.72
C ARG A 426 2.91 21.84 -7.42
N ILE A 427 3.01 20.73 -6.67
CA ILE A 427 3.79 20.62 -5.44
C ILE A 427 4.65 19.35 -5.43
N THR A 428 5.72 19.39 -4.65
CA THR A 428 6.54 18.24 -4.26
C THR A 428 5.99 17.59 -2.96
N PRO A 429 6.42 16.35 -2.62
CA PRO A 429 6.08 15.70 -1.35
C PRO A 429 6.37 16.54 -0.08
N GLY A 430 7.39 17.41 -0.10
CA GLY A 430 7.71 18.33 1.01
C GLY A 430 6.64 19.37 1.35
N SER A 431 5.67 19.58 0.47
CA SER A 431 4.50 20.44 0.75
C SER A 431 3.34 19.72 1.43
N VAL A 432 3.29 18.38 1.41
CA VAL A 432 2.15 17.61 1.93
C VAL A 432 2.32 17.35 3.42
N LEU A 433 1.26 17.51 4.21
CA LEU A 433 1.21 17.06 5.61
C LEU A 433 0.63 15.64 5.72
N GLY A 434 -0.44 15.39 4.97
CA GLY A 434 -1.12 14.10 4.87
C GLY A 434 -2.44 14.25 4.12
N ARG A 435 -3.26 13.19 4.11
CA ARG A 435 -4.66 13.25 3.67
C ARG A 435 -5.47 14.23 4.52
N CYS A 436 -6.49 14.83 3.92
CA CYS A 436 -7.56 15.51 4.63
C CYS A 436 -8.69 14.48 4.83
N TYR A 437 -8.93 14.05 6.06
CA TYR A 437 -10.05 13.13 6.34
C TYR A 437 -11.38 13.87 6.29
N GLU A 438 -12.48 13.13 6.34
CA GLU A 438 -13.82 13.68 6.52
C GLU A 438 -13.92 14.39 7.90
N PRO A 439 -14.75 15.44 8.05
CA PRO A 439 -14.77 16.26 9.26
C PRO A 439 -15.15 15.49 10.54
N VAL A 440 -16.13 14.59 10.48
CA VAL A 440 -16.52 13.74 11.63
C VAL A 440 -15.36 12.84 12.10
N PRO A 441 -14.71 12.01 11.25
CA PRO A 441 -13.47 11.32 11.59
C PRO A 441 -12.36 12.21 12.18
N THR A 442 -12.10 13.38 11.60
CA THR A 442 -11.12 14.35 12.13
C THR A 442 -11.47 14.79 13.55
N LYS A 443 -12.75 15.10 13.79
CA LYS A 443 -13.25 15.49 15.12
C LYS A 443 -13.12 14.38 16.16
N LEU A 444 -13.31 13.12 15.76
CA LEU A 444 -13.14 11.94 16.63
C LEU A 444 -11.66 11.60 16.88
N HIS A 445 -10.80 11.71 15.88
CA HIS A 445 -9.36 11.45 16.05
C HIS A 445 -8.64 12.51 16.91
N PHE A 446 -8.99 13.79 16.74
CA PHE A 446 -8.17 14.92 17.24
C PHE A 446 -8.94 15.90 18.13
N GLY A 447 -10.25 15.73 18.35
CA GLY A 447 -11.07 16.64 19.15
C GLY A 447 -11.32 18.02 18.53
N SER A 448 -10.75 18.31 17.35
CA SER A 448 -10.79 19.60 16.65
C SER A 448 -11.26 19.45 15.20
N PHE A 449 -11.57 20.58 14.55
CA PHE A 449 -11.75 20.68 13.09
C PHE A 449 -10.59 21.41 12.41
N ASN A 450 -9.62 21.95 13.16
CA ASN A 450 -8.41 22.54 12.59
C ASN A 450 -7.67 21.47 11.76
N LEU A 451 -6.96 21.91 10.70
CA LEU A 451 -6.21 21.02 9.81
C LEU A 451 -4.72 20.87 10.21
N ASP A 452 -4.33 21.49 11.33
CA ASP A 452 -2.94 21.66 11.80
C ASP A 452 -2.44 20.58 12.78
N TYR A 453 -3.30 19.61 13.13
CA TYR A 453 -3.08 18.65 14.22
C TYR A 453 -1.75 17.87 14.18
N ASP A 454 -1.19 17.61 13.00
CA ASP A 454 0.08 16.90 12.81
C ASP A 454 1.21 17.76 12.21
N LEU A 455 1.03 19.07 12.07
CA LEU A 455 2.03 19.97 11.46
C LEU A 455 3.40 19.85 12.15
N GLN A 456 3.43 19.90 13.48
CA GLN A 456 4.67 19.79 14.26
C GLN A 456 5.26 18.37 14.17
N SER A 457 4.40 17.36 14.26
CA SER A 457 4.73 15.94 14.19
C SER A 457 5.40 15.54 12.87
N VAL A 458 4.85 15.98 11.73
CA VAL A 458 5.37 15.70 10.38
C VAL A 458 6.68 16.43 10.13
N LEU A 459 6.80 17.70 10.56
CA LEU A 459 8.05 18.46 10.40
C LEU A 459 9.19 17.86 11.24
N LYS A 460 8.90 17.43 12.48
CA LYS A 460 9.87 16.70 13.31
C LYS A 460 10.25 15.35 12.72
N ALA A 461 9.29 14.58 12.24
CA ALA A 461 9.55 13.26 11.66
C ALA A 461 10.44 13.33 10.41
N ARG A 462 10.18 14.27 9.49
CA ARG A 462 11.06 14.50 8.32
C ARG A 462 12.46 14.97 8.72
N ASN A 463 12.55 15.89 9.67
CA ASN A 463 13.83 16.36 10.21
C ASN A 463 14.60 15.27 10.97
N TYR A 464 13.91 14.28 11.54
CA TYR A 464 14.52 13.10 12.17
C TYR A 464 15.02 12.11 11.11
N SER A 465 14.16 11.74 10.15
CA SER A 465 14.51 10.90 8.99
C SER A 465 15.79 11.38 8.30
N ALA A 466 15.87 12.67 7.95
CA ALA A 466 17.05 13.31 7.34
C ALA A 466 18.31 13.39 8.23
N GLN A 467 18.28 12.85 9.46
CA GLN A 467 19.43 12.74 10.37
C GLN A 467 19.82 11.29 10.69
N VAL A 468 18.94 10.31 10.43
CA VAL A 468 19.17 8.91 10.84
C VAL A 468 19.01 7.89 9.71
N ASP A 469 18.31 8.22 8.61
CA ASP A 469 18.16 7.32 7.48
C ASP A 469 19.45 7.27 6.66
N SER A 470 20.32 6.30 6.96
CA SER A 470 21.63 6.15 6.32
C SER A 470 21.58 5.78 4.84
N ARG A 471 20.38 5.57 4.28
CA ARG A 471 20.19 5.44 2.83
C ARG A 471 20.32 6.78 2.13
N LEU A 472 20.04 7.90 2.82
CA LEU A 472 20.19 9.27 2.31
C LEU A 472 21.67 9.69 2.22
N PRO A 473 22.15 10.18 1.07
CA PRO A 473 23.45 10.86 0.99
C PRO A 473 23.41 12.24 1.65
N GLU A 474 24.55 12.71 2.14
CA GLU A 474 24.67 14.00 2.85
C GLU A 474 24.05 15.16 2.03
N GLY A 475 23.20 15.96 2.70
CA GLY A 475 22.51 17.10 2.08
C GLY A 475 21.15 16.79 1.42
N HIS A 476 20.71 15.54 1.38
CA HIS A 476 19.41 15.14 0.83
C HIS A 476 18.35 15.01 1.93
N SER A 477 17.10 15.33 1.60
CA SER A 477 15.96 15.34 2.53
C SER A 477 14.89 14.29 2.22
N TRP A 478 15.03 13.58 1.10
CA TRP A 478 14.07 12.58 0.63
C TRP A 478 14.75 11.38 -0.04
N PHE A 479 14.36 10.18 0.39
CA PHE A 479 14.72 8.91 -0.24
C PHE A 479 13.64 8.53 -1.27
N PHE A 480 14.03 8.42 -2.53
CA PHE A 480 13.23 7.84 -3.59
C PHE A 480 13.52 6.35 -3.70
N GLY A 481 12.53 5.51 -3.38
CA GLY A 481 12.58 4.08 -3.67
C GLY A 481 11.72 3.73 -4.88
N ASP A 482 12.11 2.70 -5.62
CA ASP A 482 11.34 2.15 -6.75
C ASP A 482 9.94 1.70 -6.29
N ASN A 483 9.79 1.29 -5.03
CA ASN A 483 8.57 0.69 -4.51
C ASN A 483 8.40 0.84 -2.97
N ARG A 484 7.20 0.49 -2.48
CA ARG A 484 6.84 0.64 -1.07
C ARG A 484 7.63 -0.28 -0.12
N VAL A 485 7.98 -1.48 -0.56
CA VAL A 485 8.76 -2.45 0.23
C VAL A 485 10.16 -1.91 0.52
N GLU A 486 10.77 -1.27 -0.47
CA GLU A 486 12.08 -0.61 -0.36
C GLU A 486 12.05 0.63 0.55
N THR A 487 11.09 1.55 0.37
CA THR A 487 10.99 2.75 1.24
C THR A 487 10.88 2.40 2.73
N LEU A 488 10.20 1.29 3.04
CA LEU A 488 10.05 0.73 4.38
C LEU A 488 11.15 -0.27 4.79
N GLY A 489 12.08 -0.61 3.91
CA GLY A 489 13.20 -1.53 4.19
C GLY A 489 12.76 -2.96 4.55
N LEU A 490 11.73 -3.49 3.90
CA LEU A 490 11.15 -4.80 4.23
C LEU A 490 11.82 -5.95 3.44
N ALA A 491 12.08 -7.06 4.13
CA ALA A 491 12.44 -8.34 3.52
C ALA A 491 11.28 -9.36 3.53
N GLU A 492 10.29 -9.19 4.42
CA GLU A 492 9.15 -10.08 4.63
C GLU A 492 7.87 -9.25 4.82
N MET A 493 6.74 -9.69 4.25
CA MET A 493 5.41 -9.15 4.51
C MET A 493 4.35 -10.25 4.41
N ASN A 494 3.40 -10.30 5.34
CA ASN A 494 2.39 -11.37 5.43
C ASN A 494 2.97 -12.81 5.61
N GLY A 495 4.24 -12.96 6.02
CA GLY A 495 4.92 -14.26 6.06
C GLY A 495 5.47 -14.74 4.71
N ILE A 496 5.61 -13.84 3.74
CA ILE A 496 6.15 -14.09 2.41
C ILE A 496 7.31 -13.12 2.19
N ASP A 497 8.42 -13.60 1.64
CA ASP A 497 9.57 -12.75 1.30
C ASP A 497 9.19 -11.71 0.23
N VAL A 498 9.73 -10.50 0.33
CA VAL A 498 9.45 -9.37 -0.56
C VAL A 498 10.72 -8.63 -0.96
N GLY A 499 10.65 -7.87 -2.07
CA GLY A 499 11.79 -7.10 -2.56
C GLY A 499 12.97 -8.00 -2.96
N PRO A 500 14.23 -7.59 -2.72
CA PRO A 500 15.42 -8.35 -3.11
C PRO A 500 15.52 -9.76 -2.51
N ALA A 501 14.84 -10.04 -1.40
CA ALA A 501 14.90 -11.32 -0.71
C ALA A 501 14.12 -12.44 -1.43
N ALA A 502 13.00 -12.10 -2.07
CA ALA A 502 12.05 -13.11 -2.53
C ALA A 502 12.62 -14.02 -3.63
N GLU A 503 12.38 -15.35 -3.52
CA GLU A 503 12.71 -16.40 -4.51
C GLU A 503 12.50 -15.92 -5.95
N VAL A 504 11.42 -15.19 -6.14
CA VAL A 504 10.88 -14.70 -7.39
C VAL A 504 11.72 -13.58 -8.06
N HIS A 505 12.81 -13.12 -7.44
CA HIS A 505 13.87 -12.27 -8.02
C HIS A 505 15.21 -13.01 -8.19
N GLN A 506 15.34 -14.23 -7.67
CA GLN A 506 16.56 -15.04 -7.74
C GLN A 506 16.71 -15.77 -9.09
N GLU A 507 15.60 -16.01 -9.82
CA GLU A 507 15.58 -16.66 -11.14
C GLU A 507 14.95 -15.80 -12.27
N PRO A 508 15.46 -14.60 -12.58
CA PRO A 508 14.84 -13.69 -13.56
C PRO A 508 14.75 -14.29 -14.97
N GLU A 509 15.76 -15.03 -15.44
CA GLU A 509 15.72 -15.71 -16.75
C GLU A 509 14.54 -16.69 -16.87
N ARG A 510 14.22 -17.42 -15.80
CA ARG A 510 13.12 -18.38 -15.76
C ARG A 510 11.77 -17.67 -15.86
N TRP A 511 11.60 -16.56 -15.12
CA TRP A 511 10.37 -15.77 -15.16
C TRP A 511 10.15 -15.09 -16.51
N VAL A 512 11.18 -14.47 -17.10
CA VAL A 512 11.10 -13.92 -18.46
C VAL A 512 10.78 -15.01 -19.49
N ALA A 513 11.33 -16.22 -19.33
CA ALA A 513 11.00 -17.36 -20.18
C ALA A 513 9.53 -17.83 -20.03
N VAL A 514 9.00 -17.90 -18.81
CA VAL A 514 7.59 -18.21 -18.53
C VAL A 514 6.65 -17.16 -19.14
N LEU A 515 6.97 -15.87 -18.99
CA LEU A 515 6.15 -14.78 -19.55
C LEU A 515 6.13 -14.81 -21.08
N LYS A 516 7.27 -15.04 -21.74
CA LYS A 516 7.32 -15.27 -23.21
C LYS A 516 6.48 -16.48 -23.65
N ILE A 517 6.31 -17.49 -22.80
CA ILE A 517 5.48 -18.67 -23.10
C ILE A 517 4.00 -18.31 -23.04
N ASN A 518 3.58 -17.58 -22.01
CA ASN A 518 2.21 -17.06 -21.87
C ASN A 518 1.82 -16.12 -23.03
N GLU A 519 2.72 -15.19 -23.40
CA GLU A 519 2.57 -14.28 -24.53
C GLU A 519 2.68 -14.97 -25.92
N GLY A 520 2.99 -16.27 -25.97
CA GLY A 520 3.08 -17.04 -27.21
C GLY A 520 4.29 -16.71 -28.11
N ILE A 521 5.22 -15.89 -27.64
CA ILE A 521 6.41 -15.42 -28.39
C ILE A 521 7.68 -16.24 -28.10
N HIS A 522 7.56 -17.30 -27.31
CA HIS A 522 8.67 -18.14 -26.83
C HIS A 522 9.44 -18.87 -27.93
N THR A 523 10.72 -19.12 -27.64
CA THR A 523 11.57 -20.05 -28.40
C THR A 523 11.68 -21.40 -27.68
N SER A 524 12.27 -22.40 -28.35
CA SER A 524 12.62 -23.68 -27.72
C SER A 524 13.67 -23.56 -26.61
N ALA A 525 14.40 -22.44 -26.53
CA ALA A 525 15.30 -22.16 -25.41
C ALA A 525 14.51 -21.69 -24.17
N ASP A 526 13.52 -20.82 -24.35
CA ASP A 526 12.66 -20.34 -23.25
C ASP A 526 11.88 -21.51 -22.61
N VAL A 527 11.37 -22.47 -23.40
CA VAL A 527 10.72 -23.69 -22.87
C VAL A 527 11.66 -24.54 -22.00
N LYS A 528 12.98 -24.50 -22.28
CA LYS A 528 13.99 -25.15 -21.43
C LYS A 528 14.27 -24.31 -20.18
N ASN A 529 14.48 -23.01 -20.33
CA ASN A 529 14.82 -22.10 -19.22
C ASN A 529 13.66 -21.95 -18.21
N ALA A 530 12.41 -22.10 -18.66
CA ALA A 530 11.22 -22.18 -17.80
C ALA A 530 11.13 -23.49 -16.97
N GLY A 531 12.01 -24.48 -17.20
CA GLY A 531 12.03 -25.78 -16.51
C GLY A 531 11.05 -26.83 -17.03
N ILE A 532 10.21 -26.50 -18.01
CA ILE A 532 9.05 -27.32 -18.44
C ILE A 532 9.47 -28.63 -19.17
N GLY A 533 10.72 -28.73 -19.64
CA GLY A 533 11.16 -29.78 -20.57
C GLY A 533 11.50 -31.17 -20.00
N ASP A 534 11.99 -31.30 -18.75
CA ASP A 534 12.65 -32.54 -18.30
C ASP A 534 11.76 -33.54 -17.53
N VAL A 535 10.53 -33.15 -17.17
CA VAL A 535 9.54 -34.04 -16.52
C VAL A 535 9.25 -35.30 -17.37
N ALA A 536 9.45 -35.22 -18.69
CA ALA A 536 9.22 -36.32 -19.64
C ALA A 536 10.28 -37.44 -19.60
N LYS A 537 11.43 -37.27 -18.92
CA LYS A 537 12.54 -38.25 -18.96
C LYS A 537 12.76 -39.06 -17.68
N LYS A 538 12.32 -38.57 -16.51
CA LYS A 538 12.30 -39.37 -15.28
C LYS A 538 11.06 -40.26 -15.25
N GLY A 539 11.16 -41.44 -15.86
CA GLY A 539 10.08 -42.45 -15.81
C GLY A 539 9.75 -42.84 -14.38
N ARG A 540 8.60 -42.39 -13.85
CA ARG A 540 8.14 -42.75 -12.50
C ARG A 540 7.97 -44.27 -12.39
N PRO A 541 8.54 -44.93 -11.37
CA PRO A 541 8.05 -46.24 -10.95
C PRO A 541 6.56 -46.11 -10.59
N ARG A 542 5.71 -47.02 -11.07
CA ARG A 542 4.34 -47.14 -10.55
C ARG A 542 4.42 -47.61 -9.10
N LYS A 543 4.21 -46.69 -8.15
CA LYS A 543 3.62 -47.05 -6.85
C LYS A 543 2.10 -47.05 -7.00
N ASP A 544 1.46 -47.99 -6.34
CA ASP A 544 0.02 -48.20 -6.46
C ASP A 544 -0.75 -47.22 -5.57
N LEU A 545 -2.04 -47.00 -5.86
CA LEU A 545 -2.85 -46.00 -5.17
C LEU A 545 -2.97 -46.26 -3.65
N ALA A 546 -2.82 -47.52 -3.25
CA ALA A 546 -2.83 -47.98 -1.85
C ALA A 546 -1.64 -47.47 -1.01
N ASP A 547 -0.50 -47.09 -1.61
CA ASP A 547 0.65 -46.56 -0.87
C ASP A 547 0.46 -45.09 -0.46
N ILE A 548 -0.35 -44.33 -1.21
CA ILE A 548 -0.55 -42.89 -1.00
C ILE A 548 -1.36 -42.62 0.28
N GLY A 549 -2.23 -43.55 0.68
CA GLY A 549 -3.07 -43.43 1.88
C GLY A 549 -2.33 -43.48 3.23
N LYS A 550 -0.99 -43.67 3.25
CA LYS A 550 -0.21 -43.89 4.48
C LYS A 550 0.65 -42.70 4.93
N THR A 551 0.76 -41.62 4.13
CA THR A 551 1.74 -40.54 4.38
C THR A 551 1.15 -39.13 4.54
N SER A 552 -0.16 -38.97 4.71
CA SER A 552 -0.75 -37.67 5.08
C SER A 552 -1.96 -37.80 5.99
N ARG A 553 -1.80 -37.39 7.25
CA ARG A 553 -2.82 -37.47 8.31
C ARG A 553 -3.92 -36.41 8.20
N LEU A 554 -3.74 -35.39 7.34
CA LEU A 554 -4.67 -34.29 7.12
C LEU A 554 -5.73 -34.57 6.04
N VAL A 555 -5.49 -35.56 5.17
CA VAL A 555 -6.42 -35.90 4.07
C VAL A 555 -7.47 -36.92 4.53
N SER A 556 -7.13 -37.80 5.49
CA SER A 556 -8.04 -38.84 6.00
C SER A 556 -9.31 -38.28 6.65
N THR A 557 -9.18 -37.20 7.43
CA THR A 557 -10.27 -36.57 8.17
C THR A 557 -11.25 -35.80 7.28
N GLY A 558 -10.82 -35.34 6.10
CA GLY A 558 -11.70 -34.64 5.14
C GLY A 558 -12.61 -35.57 4.33
N LEU A 559 -12.43 -36.89 4.43
CA LEU A 559 -13.14 -37.90 3.61
C LEU A 559 -13.96 -38.92 4.43
N GLY A 560 -14.07 -38.73 5.75
CA GLY A 560 -15.00 -39.51 6.59
C GLY A 560 -14.69 -41.02 6.71
N LEU A 561 -13.44 -41.43 6.47
CA LEU A 561 -13.02 -42.83 6.61
C LEU A 561 -12.46 -43.06 8.02
N GLU A 562 -13.18 -43.83 8.85
CA GLU A 562 -12.68 -44.22 10.17
C GLU A 562 -11.48 -45.19 10.08
N PRO A 563 -10.48 -45.07 10.97
CA PRO A 563 -9.30 -45.93 10.95
C PRO A 563 -9.56 -47.30 11.58
N GLU A 564 -9.67 -48.33 10.75
CA GLU A 564 -9.63 -49.75 11.15
C GLU A 564 -8.46 -50.04 12.10
N THR A 565 -8.77 -50.52 13.31
CA THR A 565 -7.76 -50.79 14.34
C THR A 565 -6.96 -52.06 14.02
N SER A 566 -5.66 -51.92 13.81
CA SER A 566 -4.73 -53.04 13.81
C SER A 566 -3.46 -52.70 14.60
N ALA A 567 -3.27 -53.39 15.72
CA ALA A 567 -2.09 -53.24 16.56
C ALA A 567 -1.00 -54.22 16.13
N GLN A 568 0.25 -53.76 16.05
CA GLN A 568 1.39 -54.64 16.30
C GLN A 568 2.57 -53.89 16.90
N THR A 569 3.18 -54.52 17.90
CA THR A 569 4.22 -53.98 18.77
C THR A 569 5.60 -54.07 18.15
N SER A 570 6.46 -53.10 18.46
CA SER A 570 7.87 -53.36 18.72
C SER A 570 8.31 -52.51 19.90
N VAL A 571 9.07 -53.09 20.81
CA VAL A 571 9.42 -52.51 22.12
C VAL A 571 10.91 -52.18 22.15
N VAL A 572 11.28 -51.01 22.69
CA VAL A 572 12.63 -50.71 23.18
C VAL A 572 12.53 -49.87 24.45
N GLU A 573 13.27 -50.26 25.48
CA GLU A 573 13.41 -49.66 26.81
C GLU A 573 14.93 -49.55 27.10
N SER A 574 15.49 -48.62 27.89
CA SER A 574 14.99 -47.49 28.71
C SER A 574 16.07 -46.36 28.69
N ASP A 575 16.21 -45.32 29.53
CA ASP A 575 15.58 -44.74 30.76
C ASP A 575 15.87 -43.20 30.70
N SER A 576 14.99 -42.28 31.10
CA SER A 576 14.66 -41.79 32.46
C SER A 576 15.76 -41.01 33.22
N GLU A 577 15.62 -39.67 33.33
CA GLU A 577 15.53 -38.97 34.63
C GLU A 577 14.98 -37.52 34.47
N ASP A 578 13.92 -37.24 35.23
CA ASP A 578 13.18 -36.01 35.62
C ASP A 578 13.40 -34.61 34.99
N GLY A 579 12.26 -33.91 34.75
CA GLY A 579 12.22 -32.49 34.36
C GLY A 579 10.82 -31.89 34.07
N LEU A 580 9.77 -32.22 34.82
CA LEU A 580 8.39 -31.76 34.54
C LEU A 580 7.97 -30.46 35.23
N THR A 581 7.50 -29.45 34.46
CA THR A 581 6.34 -28.59 34.82
C THR A 581 5.76 -27.87 33.58
N ALA A 582 4.47 -28.08 33.27
CA ALA A 582 3.61 -27.23 32.42
C ALA A 582 2.16 -27.77 32.30
N GLY A 583 1.91 -29.02 32.67
CA GLY A 583 0.71 -29.79 32.31
C GLY A 583 -0.56 -29.55 33.15
N GLU A 584 -1.07 -28.32 33.23
CA GLU A 584 -2.43 -28.04 33.78
C GLU A 584 -3.38 -27.29 32.83
N LEU A 585 -2.91 -26.76 31.69
CA LEU A 585 -3.72 -25.95 30.76
C LEU A 585 -4.31 -26.71 29.55
N SER A 586 -4.25 -28.05 29.52
CA SER A 586 -4.64 -28.87 28.36
C SER A 586 -5.59 -30.03 28.70
N LYS A 587 -6.76 -29.72 29.26
CA LYS A 587 -7.89 -30.66 29.38
C LYS A 587 -9.03 -30.25 28.42
N PRO A 588 -9.37 -31.06 27.40
CA PRO A 588 -10.45 -30.73 26.48
C PRO A 588 -11.82 -30.88 27.14
N ILE A 589 -12.76 -30.00 26.79
CA ILE A 589 -14.18 -30.10 27.16
C ILE A 589 -14.84 -31.12 26.21
N PRO A 590 -15.63 -32.10 26.70
CA PRO A 590 -16.21 -33.14 25.85
C PRO A 590 -17.34 -32.59 24.98
N PHE A 591 -17.30 -32.88 23.68
CA PHE A 591 -18.46 -32.80 22.80
C PHE A 591 -19.52 -33.81 23.25
N ASN A 592 -20.81 -33.44 23.09
CA ASN A 592 -21.91 -34.35 23.33
C ASN A 592 -22.95 -34.26 22.20
N ASN A 593 -23.57 -35.39 21.88
CA ASN A 593 -24.28 -35.61 20.62
C ASN A 593 -25.59 -34.83 20.50
N MET A 594 -25.96 -34.47 19.27
CA MET A 594 -27.34 -34.68 18.81
C MET A 594 -27.40 -34.99 17.32
N SER A 595 -28.38 -35.83 16.93
CA SER A 595 -28.40 -36.54 15.64
C SER A 595 -29.80 -36.55 15.01
N GLY A 596 -29.85 -36.47 13.68
CA GLY A 596 -31.07 -36.57 12.87
C GLY A 596 -31.54 -35.23 12.31
N VAL A 597 -32.26 -35.18 11.18
CA VAL A 597 -32.84 -36.27 10.37
C VAL A 597 -32.66 -35.97 8.88
N ASP A 598 -32.59 -37.01 8.04
CA ASP A 598 -32.48 -36.92 6.58
C ASP A 598 -33.49 -36.00 5.90
N ARG A 599 -33.03 -35.25 4.90
CA ARG A 599 -33.73 -35.19 3.61
C ARG A 599 -32.82 -34.78 2.45
N ALA A 600 -32.52 -35.73 1.57
CA ALA A 600 -31.84 -35.47 0.31
C ALA A 600 -32.82 -34.93 -0.74
N VAL A 601 -32.41 -33.87 -1.46
CA VAL A 601 -32.98 -33.48 -2.76
C VAL A 601 -31.80 -33.33 -3.72
N ARG A 602 -31.87 -34.00 -4.88
CA ARG A 602 -30.92 -33.80 -5.98
C ARG A 602 -31.48 -32.75 -6.92
N TYR A 603 -30.63 -31.90 -7.47
CA TYR A 603 -30.84 -31.35 -8.82
C TYR A 603 -29.51 -31.35 -9.58
N ASN A 604 -29.61 -31.57 -10.89
CA ASN A 604 -28.51 -31.53 -11.83
C ASN A 604 -28.55 -30.22 -12.64
N ASP A 605 -27.49 -30.05 -13.43
CA ASP A 605 -27.43 -29.25 -14.67
C ASP A 605 -27.41 -27.73 -14.51
N ALA A 606 -26.99 -27.08 -15.59
CA ALA A 606 -26.49 -25.70 -15.61
C ALA A 606 -27.25 -24.83 -16.63
N ASP A 607 -26.68 -23.65 -16.88
CA ASP A 607 -27.06 -22.65 -17.88
C ASP A 607 -28.31 -21.79 -17.58
N ASN A 608 -28.19 -20.52 -18.02
CA ASN A 608 -29.22 -19.48 -18.05
C ASN A 608 -29.80 -19.01 -16.69
N LEU A 609 -29.09 -18.07 -16.06
CA LEU A 609 -29.77 -16.99 -15.32
C LEU A 609 -29.53 -15.65 -16.02
N GLN A 610 -30.42 -15.33 -16.97
CA GLN A 610 -30.47 -14.04 -17.63
C GLN A 610 -31.34 -13.11 -16.78
N ILE A 611 -30.72 -12.16 -16.06
CA ILE A 611 -31.47 -11.25 -15.18
C ILE A 611 -32.28 -10.27 -16.04
N VAL A 612 -33.59 -10.52 -16.09
CA VAL A 612 -34.58 -9.55 -16.57
C VAL A 612 -34.80 -8.54 -15.45
N ILE A 613 -34.56 -7.26 -15.75
CA ILE A 613 -34.98 -6.16 -14.88
C ILE A 613 -36.44 -5.90 -15.22
N ASP A 614 -37.34 -6.30 -14.33
CA ASP A 614 -38.75 -5.93 -14.44
C ASP A 614 -38.96 -4.56 -13.79
N LEU A 615 -39.61 -3.64 -14.52
CA LEU A 615 -39.89 -2.29 -14.08
C LEU A 615 -41.41 -2.11 -14.09
N ASN A 616 -42.00 -2.10 -12.90
CA ASN A 616 -43.18 -1.32 -12.45
C ASN A 616 -43.84 -2.03 -11.27
N GLU A 617 -44.03 -1.33 -10.15
CA GLU A 617 -45.37 -1.22 -9.54
C GLU A 617 -45.44 0.01 -8.64
N ASP A 618 -46.53 0.76 -8.82
CA ASP A 618 -46.80 2.12 -8.36
C ASP A 618 -46.98 2.23 -6.83
N GLY A 619 -46.82 3.43 -6.26
CA GLY A 619 -47.03 3.64 -4.82
C GLY A 619 -46.92 5.09 -4.32
N ASP A 620 -48.00 5.85 -4.52
CA ASP A 620 -48.44 7.06 -3.81
C ASP A 620 -47.50 8.30 -3.72
N ASP A 621 -47.86 9.33 -4.50
CA ASP A 621 -47.47 10.73 -4.28
C ASP A 621 -48.27 11.33 -3.10
N GLU A 622 -47.63 12.06 -2.17
CA GLU A 622 -48.28 13.11 -1.38
C GLU A 622 -47.40 14.39 -1.33
N ASP A 623 -48.03 15.54 -1.59
CA ASP A 623 -47.37 16.85 -1.67
C ASP A 623 -46.89 17.37 -0.30
N TYR A 624 -45.69 17.94 -0.27
CA TYR A 624 -45.26 18.89 0.77
C TYR A 624 -44.77 20.19 0.15
N THR A 625 -45.55 21.26 0.34
CA THR A 625 -45.27 22.61 -0.16
C THR A 625 -44.27 23.35 0.73
N GLU A 626 -43.36 24.12 0.11
CA GLU A 626 -42.49 25.07 0.81
C GLU A 626 -43.31 26.25 1.38
N GLU A 627 -43.35 26.39 2.71
CA GLU A 627 -43.58 27.66 3.44
C GLU A 627 -43.10 27.49 4.91
N ASP A 628 -42.99 28.59 5.66
CA ASP A 628 -42.56 28.69 7.07
C ASP A 628 -41.13 28.23 7.44
N TYR A 629 -40.12 29.10 7.23
CA TYR A 629 -39.06 29.36 8.22
C TYR A 629 -38.50 30.80 8.08
N GLU A 630 -38.89 31.68 9.01
CA GLU A 630 -38.16 32.93 9.38
C GLU A 630 -37.21 32.68 10.56
#